data_AF-W2SYJ8-F1
#
_entry.id   AF-W2SYJ8-F1
#
_cell.length_a   1.000
_cell.length_b   1.000
_cell.length_c   1.000
_cell.angle_alpha   90.00
_cell.angle_beta   90.00
_cell.angle_gamma   90.00
#
_symmetry.space_group_name_H-M   'P 1'
#
loop_
_entity.id
_entity.type
_entity.pdbx_description
1 polymer ?
#
loop_
_entity_poly.entity_id
_entity_poly.type
_entity_poly.pdbx_seq_one_letter_code
_entity_poly.pdbx_strand_id
1 'polypeptide(L)'
;MVADDLESLSRTLYTKEYIRKSSLAPFITNLHNALRRTNQEAPWFWTATLPLFSVIVGEYAESGKGLQAIKLFRRVLREVHVVDDKVVNLFAGWRICVVSLLGVLTEAGNPLKARDQIVEECKRALGSTELSVNNVLVVMAILTGELSRFGKQIANGQAAADFETTMRPWFVAVLEFMFPIVFKSYNQKSQPILQTHVNLRCVNKSVARSAAWMTCLATSEEVRSFFDDDVVNKALKWTLGQEINHDGQLCKLLTGEELPIPKKSLSISKVWMFSAALGPAFYYC
;
A
#
# COMPACT_ATOMS: atom_id res chain seq x y z
N MET A 1 14.83 1.73 -23.73
CA MET A 1 13.36 1.58 -23.86
C MET A 1 12.78 0.78 -22.70
N VAL A 2 12.90 -0.55 -22.66
CA VAL A 2 12.39 -1.37 -21.53
C VAL A 2 13.00 -0.94 -20.18
N ALA A 3 14.31 -0.67 -20.14
CA ALA A 3 14.99 -0.20 -18.93
C ALA A 3 14.50 1.18 -18.44
N ASP A 4 14.17 2.10 -19.35
CA ASP A 4 13.70 3.45 -19.02
C ASP A 4 12.24 3.42 -18.51
N ASP A 5 11.42 2.51 -19.07
CA ASP A 5 10.04 2.27 -18.62
C ASP A 5 10.01 1.59 -17.24
N LEU A 6 10.92 0.63 -17.01
CA LEU A 6 11.17 0.03 -15.70
C LEU A 6 11.63 1.09 -14.69
N GLU A 7 12.52 1.99 -15.09
CA GLU A 7 12.96 3.11 -14.25
C GLU A 7 11.78 4.05 -13.93
N SER A 8 10.92 4.36 -14.90
CA SER A 8 9.76 5.23 -14.67
C SER A 8 8.73 4.62 -13.71
N LEU A 9 8.51 3.31 -13.76
CA LEU A 9 7.64 2.62 -12.79
C LEU A 9 8.28 2.57 -11.39
N SER A 10 9.61 2.44 -11.36
CA SER A 10 10.38 2.46 -10.12
C SER A 10 10.36 3.80 -9.40
N ARG A 11 10.32 4.91 -10.15
CA ARG A 11 10.21 6.25 -9.59
C ARG A 11 9.00 6.41 -8.69
N THR A 12 7.85 5.79 -8.97
CA THR A 12 6.69 5.87 -8.07
C THR A 12 7.00 5.35 -6.66
N LEU A 13 7.95 4.42 -6.51
CA LEU A 13 8.38 3.90 -5.21
C LEU A 13 9.25 4.86 -4.39
N TYR A 14 9.92 5.83 -5.01
CA TYR A 14 10.92 6.68 -4.33
C TYR A 14 10.96 8.15 -4.78
N THR A 15 10.07 8.60 -5.67
CA THR A 15 9.94 10.00 -6.11
C THR A 15 8.49 10.48 -6.06
N LYS A 16 8.31 11.81 -6.06
CA LYS A 16 7.01 12.49 -6.15
C LYS A 16 6.45 12.57 -7.57
N GLU A 17 7.24 12.19 -8.57
CA GLU A 17 6.88 12.38 -9.97
C GLU A 17 5.90 11.28 -10.42
N TYR A 18 4.73 11.70 -10.88
CA TYR A 18 3.82 10.83 -11.59
C TYR A 18 4.53 10.19 -12.78
N ILE A 19 4.28 8.89 -12.96
CA ILE A 19 4.89 8.06 -14.01
C ILE A 19 4.73 8.79 -15.34
N ARG A 20 5.85 9.06 -16.02
CA ARG A 20 5.79 9.42 -17.44
C ARG A 20 5.07 8.30 -18.17
N LYS A 21 4.10 8.65 -19.01
CA LYS A 21 3.33 7.68 -19.81
C LYS A 21 4.32 6.81 -20.59
N SER A 22 4.48 5.57 -20.14
CA SER A 22 5.40 4.62 -20.76
C SER A 22 4.98 4.36 -22.20
N SER A 23 5.94 4.25 -23.11
CA SER A 23 5.61 3.87 -24.50
C SER A 23 5.06 2.43 -24.59
N LEU A 24 5.30 1.61 -23.56
CA LEU A 24 4.75 0.26 -23.41
C LEU A 24 3.38 0.23 -22.73
N ALA A 25 2.88 1.33 -22.18
CA ALA A 25 1.64 1.35 -21.42
C ALA A 25 0.40 0.85 -22.21
N PRO A 26 0.23 1.20 -23.51
CA PRO A 26 -0.85 0.64 -24.32
C PRO A 26 -0.72 -0.88 -24.51
N PHE A 27 0.50 -1.37 -24.74
CA PHE A 27 0.77 -2.81 -24.88
C PHE A 27 0.46 -3.57 -23.60
N ILE A 28 0.97 -3.09 -22.45
CA ILE A 28 0.74 -3.70 -21.13
C ILE A 28 -0.75 -3.74 -20.81
N THR A 29 -1.48 -2.65 -21.07
CA THR A 29 -2.91 -2.56 -20.80
C THR A 29 -3.72 -3.48 -21.71
N ASN A 30 -3.36 -3.56 -23.00
CA ASN A 30 -3.99 -4.49 -23.94
C ASN A 30 -3.75 -5.95 -23.55
N LEU A 31 -2.52 -6.29 -23.16
CA LEU A 31 -2.19 -7.63 -22.68
C LEU A 31 -2.94 -7.97 -21.39
N HIS A 32 -2.99 -7.05 -20.42
CA HIS A 32 -3.76 -7.22 -19.19
C HIS A 32 -5.24 -7.48 -19.49
N ASN A 33 -5.85 -6.68 -20.36
CA ASN A 33 -7.24 -6.85 -20.76
C ASN A 33 -7.50 -8.17 -21.50
N ALA A 34 -6.57 -8.62 -22.34
CA ALA A 34 -6.66 -9.91 -23.03
C ALA A 34 -6.58 -11.07 -22.03
N LEU A 35 -5.56 -11.07 -21.16
CA LEU A 35 -5.34 -12.11 -20.15
C LEU A 35 -6.47 -12.15 -19.11
N ARG A 36 -7.06 -11.00 -18.76
CA ARG A 36 -8.18 -10.92 -17.81
C ARG A 36 -9.35 -11.79 -18.23
N ARG A 37 -9.65 -11.89 -19.53
CA ARG A 37 -10.80 -12.65 -20.04
C ARG A 37 -10.71 -14.14 -19.70
N THR A 38 -9.51 -14.68 -19.62
CA THR A 38 -9.26 -16.11 -19.39
C THR A 38 -8.73 -16.40 -17.99
N ASN A 39 -8.15 -15.42 -17.30
CA ASN A 39 -7.43 -15.62 -16.04
C ASN A 39 -8.02 -14.85 -14.84
N GLN A 40 -9.22 -14.27 -14.94
CA GLN A 40 -9.82 -13.51 -13.84
C GLN A 40 -10.05 -14.31 -12.55
N GLU A 41 -10.10 -15.65 -12.63
CA GLU A 41 -10.24 -16.54 -11.46
C GLU A 41 -8.87 -17.01 -10.94
N ALA A 42 -7.79 -16.73 -11.67
CA ALA A 42 -6.46 -17.18 -11.30
C ALA A 42 -5.81 -16.23 -10.29
N PRO A 43 -5.42 -16.69 -9.09
CA PRO A 43 -4.85 -15.80 -8.06
C PRO A 43 -3.60 -15.03 -8.51
N TRP A 44 -2.76 -15.65 -9.34
CA TRP A 44 -1.54 -15.03 -9.86
C TRP A 44 -1.82 -13.79 -10.70
N PHE A 45 -2.97 -13.74 -11.41
CA PHE A 45 -3.32 -12.64 -12.29
C PHE A 45 -3.49 -11.34 -11.52
N TRP A 46 -4.17 -11.41 -10.37
CA TRP A 46 -4.41 -10.24 -9.53
C TRP A 46 -3.16 -9.81 -8.76
N THR A 47 -2.35 -10.76 -8.28
CA THR A 47 -1.04 -10.45 -7.69
C THR A 47 -0.13 -9.75 -8.70
N ALA A 48 -0.11 -10.18 -9.96
CA ALA A 48 0.64 -9.52 -11.04
C ALA A 48 0.03 -8.16 -11.46
N THR A 49 -1.26 -7.95 -11.21
CA THR A 49 -1.94 -6.67 -11.50
C THR A 49 -1.50 -5.55 -10.56
N LEU A 50 -1.14 -5.85 -9.29
CA LEU A 50 -0.74 -4.83 -8.31
C LEU A 50 0.40 -3.91 -8.77
N PRO A 51 1.58 -4.41 -9.16
CA PRO A 51 2.67 -3.55 -9.62
C PRO A 51 2.37 -2.85 -10.96
N LEU A 52 1.41 -3.35 -11.74
CA LEU A 52 0.98 -2.77 -13.01
C LEU A 52 -0.19 -1.78 -12.87
N PHE A 53 -0.75 -1.64 -11.67
CA PHE A 53 -1.96 -0.86 -11.43
C PHE A 53 -1.86 0.57 -11.97
N SER A 54 -0.71 1.21 -11.73
CA SER A 54 -0.44 2.58 -12.14
C SER A 54 -0.43 2.76 -13.67
N VAL A 55 0.15 1.80 -14.40
CA VAL A 55 0.17 1.75 -15.87
C VAL A 55 -1.24 1.61 -16.40
N ILE A 56 -1.98 0.63 -15.87
CA ILE A 56 -3.34 0.32 -16.32
C ILE A 56 -4.27 1.52 -16.11
N VAL A 57 -4.20 2.14 -14.93
CA VAL A 57 -5.02 3.31 -14.60
C VAL A 57 -4.60 4.55 -15.41
N GLY A 58 -3.31 4.68 -15.73
CA GLY A 58 -2.79 5.74 -16.59
C GLY A 58 -3.33 5.70 -18.03
N GLU A 59 -3.78 4.54 -18.50
CA GLU A 59 -4.40 4.39 -19.83
C GLU A 59 -5.93 4.59 -19.84
N TYR A 60 -6.57 4.73 -18.67
CA TYR A 60 -7.99 5.05 -18.63
C TYR A 60 -8.25 6.47 -19.13
N ALA A 61 -9.34 6.63 -19.89
CA ALA A 61 -9.79 7.94 -20.33
C ALA A 61 -10.05 8.85 -19.12
N GLU A 62 -9.63 10.11 -19.21
CA GLU A 62 -9.79 11.09 -18.14
C GLU A 62 -11.26 11.23 -17.72
N SER A 63 -12.19 11.11 -18.68
CA SER A 63 -13.62 10.94 -18.40
C SER A 63 -13.89 9.59 -17.72
N GLY A 64 -13.96 9.62 -16.39
CA GLY A 64 -14.31 8.45 -15.57
C GLY A 64 -13.12 7.63 -15.08
N LYS A 65 -11.88 8.12 -15.24
CA LYS A 65 -10.64 7.51 -14.72
C LYS A 65 -10.75 7.07 -13.26
N GLY A 66 -11.23 7.95 -12.38
CA GLY A 66 -11.42 7.65 -10.96
C GLY A 66 -12.36 6.48 -10.70
N LEU A 67 -13.50 6.41 -11.41
CA LEU A 67 -14.45 5.31 -11.26
C LEU A 67 -13.86 3.97 -11.73
N GLN A 68 -13.12 3.97 -12.85
CA GLN A 68 -12.46 2.76 -13.36
C GLN A 68 -11.31 2.32 -12.44
N ALA A 69 -10.53 3.26 -11.92
CA ALA A 69 -9.48 2.99 -10.93
C ALA A 69 -10.05 2.36 -9.66
N ILE A 70 -11.16 2.87 -9.13
CA ILE A 70 -11.87 2.28 -7.97
C ILE A 70 -12.38 0.87 -8.30
N LYS A 71 -12.93 0.64 -9.50
CA LYS A 71 -13.40 -0.70 -9.91
C LYS A 71 -12.24 -1.71 -9.96
N LEU A 72 -11.08 -1.30 -10.48
CA LEU A 72 -9.89 -2.14 -10.49
C LEU A 72 -9.37 -2.37 -9.07
N PHE A 73 -9.31 -1.32 -8.24
CA PHE A 73 -8.90 -1.37 -6.85
C PHE A 73 -9.73 -2.38 -6.05
N ARG A 74 -11.06 -2.32 -6.17
CA ARG A 74 -11.98 -3.27 -5.53
C ARG A 74 -11.73 -4.72 -5.95
N ARG A 75 -11.31 -4.94 -7.20
CA ARG A 75 -10.95 -6.29 -7.67
C ARG A 75 -9.64 -6.74 -7.04
N VAL A 76 -8.56 -5.97 -7.15
CA VAL A 76 -7.28 -6.37 -6.54
C VAL A 76 -7.40 -6.55 -5.01
N LEU A 77 -8.22 -5.76 -4.33
CA LEU A 77 -8.40 -5.85 -2.88
C LEU A 77 -9.00 -7.19 -2.42
N ARG A 78 -9.88 -7.78 -3.24
CA ARG A 78 -10.55 -9.05 -2.95
C ARG A 78 -9.79 -10.25 -3.47
N GLU A 79 -9.16 -10.13 -4.63
CA GLU A 79 -8.69 -11.27 -5.41
C GLU A 79 -7.16 -11.46 -5.30
N VAL A 80 -6.40 -10.47 -4.82
CA VAL A 80 -4.96 -10.65 -4.56
C VAL A 80 -4.78 -11.66 -3.44
N HIS A 81 -4.10 -12.74 -3.76
CA HIS A 81 -3.72 -13.74 -2.78
C HIS A 81 -2.44 -13.32 -2.05
N VAL A 82 -2.48 -13.41 -0.72
CA VAL A 82 -1.38 -13.04 0.17
C VAL A 82 -0.56 -14.28 0.50
N VAL A 83 0.74 -14.22 0.21
CA VAL A 83 1.69 -15.32 0.46
C VAL A 83 2.84 -14.81 1.33
N ASP A 84 3.16 -15.56 2.40
CA ASP A 84 4.12 -15.20 3.45
C ASP A 84 5.56 -14.96 2.96
N ASP A 85 6.00 -15.69 1.95
CA ASP A 85 7.35 -15.60 1.38
C ASP A 85 7.56 -14.37 0.49
N LYS A 86 6.48 -13.65 0.16
CA LYS A 86 6.48 -12.52 -0.78
C LYS A 86 5.94 -11.23 -0.17
N VAL A 87 5.96 -11.13 1.16
CA VAL A 87 5.38 -9.99 1.90
C VAL A 87 5.99 -8.65 1.45
N VAL A 88 7.30 -8.56 1.21
CA VAL A 88 7.92 -7.32 0.69
C VAL A 88 7.33 -6.89 -0.66
N ASN A 89 7.18 -7.84 -1.59
CA ASN A 89 6.62 -7.56 -2.92
C ASN A 89 5.14 -7.19 -2.85
N LEU A 90 4.40 -7.81 -1.93
CA LEU A 90 3.02 -7.46 -1.64
C LEU A 90 2.90 -6.01 -1.19
N PHE A 91 3.69 -5.58 -0.20
CA PHE A 91 3.68 -4.18 0.26
C PHE A 91 4.12 -3.21 -0.83
N ALA A 92 5.16 -3.53 -1.61
CA ALA A 92 5.61 -2.69 -2.72
C ALA A 92 4.53 -2.53 -3.81
N GLY A 93 3.88 -3.63 -4.22
CA GLY A 93 2.79 -3.62 -5.19
C GLY A 93 1.57 -2.84 -4.69
N TRP A 94 1.17 -3.04 -3.44
CA TRP A 94 0.11 -2.24 -2.82
C TRP A 94 0.46 -0.76 -2.71
N ARG A 95 1.74 -0.43 -2.52
CA ARG A 95 2.17 0.97 -2.46
C ARG A 95 1.97 1.66 -3.81
N ILE A 96 2.41 1.03 -4.89
CA ILE A 96 2.18 1.53 -6.26
C ILE A 96 0.69 1.75 -6.49
N CYS A 97 -0.13 0.76 -6.11
CA CYS A 97 -1.58 0.82 -6.25
C CYS A 97 -2.21 1.98 -5.46
N VAL A 98 -1.92 2.10 -4.16
CA VAL A 98 -2.49 3.13 -3.28
C VAL A 98 -2.04 4.52 -3.67
N VAL A 99 -0.74 4.73 -3.97
CA VAL A 99 -0.22 6.04 -4.40
C VAL A 99 -0.87 6.48 -5.71
N SER A 100 -0.99 5.57 -6.68
CA SER A 100 -1.61 5.89 -7.97
C SER A 100 -3.09 6.21 -7.81
N LEU A 101 -3.81 5.45 -6.98
CA LEU A 101 -5.21 5.69 -6.70
C LEU A 101 -5.41 7.02 -5.95
N LEU A 102 -4.61 7.30 -4.92
CA LEU A 102 -4.62 8.59 -4.24
C LEU A 102 -4.41 9.74 -5.22
N GLY A 103 -3.45 9.61 -6.13
CA GLY A 103 -3.19 10.63 -7.14
C GLY A 103 -4.40 10.91 -8.03
N VAL A 104 -4.99 9.85 -8.61
CA VAL A 104 -6.20 9.96 -9.44
C VAL A 104 -7.39 10.53 -8.68
N LEU A 105 -7.57 10.17 -7.41
CA LEU A 105 -8.69 10.68 -6.60
C LEU A 105 -8.46 12.10 -6.07
N THR A 106 -7.19 12.52 -5.93
CA THR A 106 -6.80 13.85 -5.46
C THR A 106 -6.76 14.88 -6.59
N GLU A 107 -6.52 14.46 -7.84
CA GLU A 107 -6.73 15.32 -9.02
C GLU A 107 -8.16 15.92 -9.06
N ALA A 108 -9.12 15.24 -8.42
CA ALA A 108 -10.50 15.68 -8.26
C ALA A 108 -10.82 16.37 -6.91
N GLY A 109 -9.87 16.54 -5.97
CA GLY A 109 -10.17 17.18 -4.68
C GLY A 109 -9.17 16.98 -3.54
N ASN A 110 -9.69 16.98 -2.31
CA ASN A 110 -8.93 16.92 -1.05
C ASN A 110 -8.40 15.50 -0.77
N PRO A 111 -7.11 15.30 -0.43
CA PRO A 111 -6.55 13.97 -0.11
C PRO A 111 -7.29 13.24 1.02
N LEU A 112 -7.93 13.96 1.95
CA LEU A 112 -8.77 13.37 2.98
C LEU A 112 -10.04 12.72 2.40
N LYS A 113 -10.63 13.32 1.35
CA LYS A 113 -11.75 12.70 0.63
C LYS A 113 -11.30 11.45 -0.13
N ALA A 114 -10.12 11.48 -0.72
CA ALA A 114 -9.54 10.31 -1.39
C ALA A 114 -9.27 9.17 -0.39
N ARG A 115 -8.69 9.48 0.77
CA ARG A 115 -8.55 8.57 1.91
C ARG A 115 -9.88 7.93 2.28
N ASP A 116 -10.92 8.73 2.47
CA ASP A 116 -12.24 8.22 2.90
C ASP A 116 -12.83 7.26 1.85
N GLN A 117 -12.68 7.57 0.56
CA GLN A 117 -13.12 6.65 -0.51
C GLN A 117 -12.36 5.31 -0.48
N ILE A 118 -11.05 5.33 -0.25
CA ILE A 118 -10.23 4.10 -0.14
C ILE A 118 -10.66 3.29 1.09
N VAL A 119 -10.90 3.95 2.22
CA VAL A 119 -11.37 3.32 3.46
C VAL A 119 -12.74 2.67 3.25
N GLU A 120 -13.66 3.32 2.54
CA GLU A 120 -14.97 2.75 2.22
C GLU A 120 -14.87 1.51 1.31
N GLU A 121 -13.93 1.48 0.36
CA GLU A 121 -13.66 0.28 -0.42
C GLU A 121 -13.05 -0.85 0.43
N CYS A 122 -12.23 -0.52 1.43
CA CYS A 122 -11.74 -1.49 2.42
C CYS A 122 -12.87 -2.10 3.26
N LYS A 123 -13.81 -1.28 3.74
CA LYS A 123 -15.02 -1.75 4.44
C LYS A 123 -15.82 -2.73 3.58
N ARG A 124 -16.08 -2.35 2.32
CA ARG A 124 -16.80 -3.19 1.36
C ARG A 124 -16.10 -4.51 1.09
N ALA A 125 -14.77 -4.51 0.98
CA ALA A 125 -14.00 -5.73 0.76
C ALA A 125 -14.07 -6.69 1.95
N LEU A 126 -13.92 -6.19 3.19
CA LEU A 126 -14.09 -6.98 4.40
C LEU A 126 -15.49 -7.61 4.51
N GLY A 127 -16.53 -6.87 4.10
CA GLY A 127 -17.90 -7.41 4.06
C GLY A 127 -18.14 -8.44 2.95
N SER A 128 -17.27 -8.52 1.95
CA SER A 128 -17.43 -9.43 0.80
C SER A 128 -16.67 -10.74 0.92
N THR A 129 -15.50 -10.73 1.56
CA THR A 129 -14.70 -11.94 1.81
C THR A 129 -13.72 -11.71 2.96
N GLU A 130 -13.66 -12.66 3.89
CA GLU A 130 -12.76 -12.63 5.04
C GLU A 130 -11.28 -12.62 4.63
N LEU A 131 -10.96 -13.15 3.45
CA LEU A 131 -9.59 -13.19 2.92
C LEU A 131 -9.03 -11.80 2.59
N SER A 132 -9.89 -10.80 2.39
CA SER A 132 -9.49 -9.42 2.11
C SER A 132 -8.74 -8.76 3.27
N VAL A 133 -8.85 -9.31 4.49
CA VAL A 133 -8.28 -8.68 5.69
C VAL A 133 -6.79 -8.39 5.55
N ASN A 134 -6.03 -9.31 4.94
CA ASN A 134 -4.59 -9.13 4.78
C ASN A 134 -4.27 -7.96 3.84
N ASN A 135 -4.99 -7.86 2.72
CA ASN A 135 -4.83 -6.74 1.79
C ASN A 135 -5.25 -5.42 2.44
N VAL A 136 -6.35 -5.42 3.20
CA VAL A 136 -6.83 -4.24 3.93
C VAL A 136 -5.80 -3.77 4.95
N LEU A 137 -5.18 -4.66 5.72
CA LEU A 137 -4.12 -4.30 6.66
C LEU A 137 -2.94 -3.61 5.95
N VAL A 138 -2.50 -4.16 4.82
CA VAL A 138 -1.42 -3.58 4.00
C VAL A 138 -1.81 -2.20 3.47
N VAL A 139 -3.00 -2.08 2.89
CA VAL A 139 -3.53 -0.81 2.35
C VAL A 139 -3.60 0.26 3.43
N MET A 140 -4.12 -0.07 4.62
CA MET A 140 -4.23 0.89 5.72
C MET A 140 -2.86 1.36 6.24
N ALA A 141 -1.88 0.46 6.31
CA ALA A 141 -0.51 0.80 6.70
C ALA A 141 0.15 1.75 5.68
N ILE A 142 0.02 1.44 4.40
CA ILE A 142 0.56 2.26 3.30
C ILE A 142 -0.13 3.62 3.25
N LEU A 143 -1.46 3.64 3.35
CA LEU A 143 -2.24 4.88 3.36
C LEU A 143 -1.85 5.77 4.54
N THR A 144 -1.56 5.18 5.71
CA THR A 144 -1.01 5.91 6.86
C THR A 144 0.33 6.54 6.54
N GLY A 145 1.26 5.77 5.97
CA GLY A 145 2.57 6.27 5.53
C GLY A 145 2.46 7.42 4.54
N GLU A 146 1.63 7.28 3.52
CA GLU A 146 1.45 8.30 2.48
C GLU A 146 0.79 9.58 2.99
N LEU A 147 -0.18 9.49 3.90
CA LEU A 147 -0.80 10.68 4.50
C LEU A 147 0.15 11.39 5.48
N SER A 148 0.92 10.65 6.29
CA SER A 148 1.98 11.24 7.11
C SER A 148 3.01 11.97 6.23
N ARG A 149 3.42 11.36 5.12
CA ARG A 149 4.32 11.97 4.14
C ARG A 149 3.72 13.22 3.52
N PHE A 150 2.44 13.18 3.14
CA PHE A 150 1.72 14.33 2.59
C PHE A 150 1.75 15.51 3.56
N GLY A 151 1.43 15.28 4.84
CA GLY A 151 1.48 16.32 5.88
C GLY A 151 2.83 17.01 5.99
N LYS A 152 3.93 16.23 5.99
CA LYS A 152 5.32 16.75 6.02
C LYS A 152 5.68 17.61 4.80
N GLN A 153 4.95 17.48 3.69
CA GLN A 153 5.22 18.21 2.44
C GLN A 153 4.40 19.49 2.28
N ILE A 154 3.47 19.75 3.19
CA ILE A 154 2.70 20.99 3.20
C ILE A 154 3.67 22.14 3.54
N ALA A 155 3.89 23.06 2.59
CA ALA A 155 4.87 24.13 2.72
C ALA A 155 4.51 25.15 3.83
N ASN A 156 3.21 25.34 4.07
CA ASN A 156 2.73 26.24 5.12
C ASN A 156 2.70 25.51 6.47
N GLY A 157 3.49 25.98 7.44
CA GLY A 157 3.61 25.34 8.75
C GLY A 157 2.29 25.25 9.53
N GLN A 158 1.42 26.26 9.46
CA GLN A 158 0.11 26.21 10.11
C GLN A 158 -0.79 25.16 9.45
N ALA A 159 -0.85 25.14 8.12
CA ALA A 159 -1.64 24.15 7.39
C ALA A 159 -1.11 22.71 7.61
N ALA A 160 0.20 22.55 7.78
CA ALA A 160 0.81 21.26 8.13
C ALA A 160 0.39 20.81 9.54
N ALA A 161 0.43 21.72 10.53
CA ALA A 161 0.00 21.45 11.90
C ALA A 161 -1.50 21.15 11.99
N ASP A 162 -2.33 21.88 11.24
CA ASP A 162 -3.78 21.65 11.17
C ASP A 162 -4.10 20.29 10.54
N PHE A 163 -3.38 19.93 9.47
CA PHE A 163 -3.50 18.62 8.83
C PHE A 163 -3.10 17.50 9.79
N GLU A 164 -1.96 17.63 10.48
CA GLU A 164 -1.51 16.65 11.46
C GLU A 164 -2.54 16.47 12.58
N THR A 165 -3.01 17.58 13.17
CA THR A 165 -4.03 17.58 14.23
C THR A 165 -5.30 16.88 13.78
N THR A 166 -5.76 17.14 12.56
CA THR A 166 -6.93 16.50 11.95
C THR A 166 -6.72 15.00 11.71
N MET A 167 -5.49 14.59 11.41
CA MET A 167 -5.15 13.19 11.10
C MET A 167 -4.89 12.32 12.33
N ARG A 168 -4.55 12.90 13.49
CA ARG A 168 -4.26 12.15 14.72
C ARG A 168 -5.37 11.16 15.11
N PRO A 169 -6.66 11.55 15.19
CA PRO A 169 -7.73 10.60 15.53
C PRO A 169 -7.86 9.48 14.49
N TRP A 170 -7.60 9.79 13.22
CA TRP A 170 -7.64 8.80 12.15
C TRP A 170 -6.51 7.77 12.34
N PHE A 171 -5.28 8.20 12.61
CA PHE A 171 -4.16 7.28 12.87
C PHE A 171 -4.38 6.41 14.10
N VAL A 172 -4.94 6.97 15.18
CA VAL A 172 -5.36 6.19 16.36
C VAL A 172 -6.38 5.13 15.95
N ALA A 173 -7.42 5.49 15.19
CA ALA A 173 -8.44 4.57 14.73
C ALA A 173 -7.89 3.45 13.82
N VAL A 174 -6.84 3.71 13.03
CA VAL A 174 -6.12 2.66 12.26
C VAL A 174 -5.45 1.66 13.19
N LEU A 175 -4.70 2.13 14.19
CA LEU A 175 -4.00 1.26 15.13
C LEU A 175 -4.99 0.48 16.02
N GLU A 176 -6.11 1.09 16.41
CA GLU A 176 -7.22 0.43 17.11
C GLU A 176 -7.87 -0.68 16.30
N PHE A 177 -7.85 -0.59 14.96
CA PHE A 177 -8.26 -1.69 14.10
C PHE A 177 -7.20 -2.81 14.04
N MET A 178 -5.92 -2.45 13.96
CA MET A 178 -4.83 -3.42 13.77
C MET A 178 -4.43 -4.16 15.05
N PHE A 179 -4.36 -3.48 16.20
CA PHE A 179 -3.82 -4.04 17.43
C PHE A 179 -4.57 -5.26 17.97
N PRO A 180 -5.91 -5.32 17.99
CA PRO A 180 -6.63 -6.53 18.40
C PRO A 180 -6.30 -7.74 17.51
N ILE A 181 -5.92 -7.51 16.25
CA ILE A 181 -5.61 -8.56 15.28
C ILE A 181 -4.22 -9.17 15.58
N VAL A 182 -3.25 -8.34 15.98
CA VAL A 182 -1.86 -8.77 16.23
C VAL A 182 -1.55 -9.10 17.69
N PHE A 183 -2.31 -8.52 18.63
CA PHE A 183 -2.14 -8.69 20.07
C PHE A 183 -3.44 -9.22 20.70
N LYS A 184 -3.45 -10.52 21.05
CA LYS A 184 -4.63 -11.17 21.65
C LYS A 184 -5.11 -10.53 22.97
N SER A 185 -4.20 -9.92 23.71
CA SER A 185 -4.48 -9.30 25.02
C SER A 185 -4.78 -7.80 24.91
N TYR A 186 -4.77 -7.24 23.70
CA TYR A 186 -5.05 -5.82 23.53
C TYR A 186 -6.55 -5.56 23.64
N ASN A 187 -6.91 -4.66 24.55
CA ASN A 187 -8.27 -4.17 24.70
C ASN A 187 -8.39 -2.82 23.99
N GLN A 188 -9.33 -2.71 23.04
CA GLN A 188 -9.56 -1.48 22.30
C GLN A 188 -9.97 -0.35 23.25
N LYS A 189 -9.36 0.83 23.12
CA LYS A 189 -9.64 1.99 23.98
C LYS A 189 -10.63 2.96 23.33
N SER A 190 -10.78 2.88 22.01
CA SER A 190 -11.59 3.77 21.18
C SER A 190 -12.13 3.07 19.94
N GLN A 191 -12.95 3.77 19.16
CA GLN A 191 -13.57 3.18 17.98
C GLN A 191 -12.55 2.96 16.85
N PRO A 192 -12.42 1.73 16.33
CA PRO A 192 -11.54 1.46 15.20
C PRO A 192 -12.08 2.08 13.92
N ILE A 193 -11.19 2.34 12.96
CA ILE A 193 -11.54 2.93 11.65
C ILE A 193 -12.45 1.99 10.82
N LEU A 194 -12.36 0.68 11.06
CA LEU A 194 -13.20 -0.36 10.47
C LEU A 194 -13.86 -1.15 11.59
N GLN A 195 -15.19 -1.07 11.70
CA GLN A 195 -15.99 -1.85 12.65
C GLN A 195 -16.50 -3.12 11.95
N THR A 196 -15.66 -4.13 11.87
CA THR A 196 -16.01 -5.43 11.29
C THR A 196 -15.35 -6.54 12.07
N HIS A 197 -16.08 -7.62 12.31
CA HIS A 197 -15.53 -8.81 12.93
C HIS A 197 -14.52 -9.46 11.99
N VAL A 198 -13.27 -9.57 12.43
CA VAL A 198 -12.19 -10.20 11.68
C VAL A 198 -12.02 -11.64 12.14
N ASN A 199 -12.18 -12.59 11.22
CA ASN A 199 -11.80 -13.97 11.48
C ASN A 199 -10.27 -14.10 11.51
N LEU A 200 -9.71 -14.21 12.71
CA LEU A 200 -8.26 -14.33 12.92
C LEU A 200 -7.62 -15.55 12.24
N ARG A 201 -8.40 -16.55 11.82
CA ARG A 201 -7.90 -17.71 11.05
C ARG A 201 -7.52 -17.34 9.61
N CYS A 202 -8.15 -16.31 9.05
CA CYS A 202 -7.85 -15.79 7.71
C CYS A 202 -6.69 -14.78 7.74
N VAL A 203 -6.20 -14.41 8.91
CA VAL A 203 -5.15 -13.42 9.07
C VAL A 203 -3.78 -14.08 8.96
N ASN A 204 -3.01 -13.60 8.00
CA ASN A 204 -1.60 -13.86 7.89
C ASN A 204 -0.86 -13.03 8.96
N LYS A 205 -0.24 -13.72 9.93
CA LYS A 205 0.44 -13.08 11.07
C LYS A 205 1.63 -12.22 10.66
N SER A 206 2.38 -12.64 9.64
CA SER A 206 3.55 -11.90 9.14
C SER A 206 3.09 -10.55 8.59
N VAL A 207 2.11 -10.58 7.70
CA VAL A 207 1.50 -9.38 7.10
C VAL A 207 0.90 -8.46 8.15
N ALA A 208 0.11 -8.99 9.08
CA ALA A 208 -0.54 -8.18 10.10
C ALA A 208 0.49 -7.47 11.01
N ARG A 209 1.55 -8.18 11.42
CA ARG A 209 2.65 -7.59 12.21
C ARG A 209 3.42 -6.54 11.42
N SER A 210 3.73 -6.81 10.16
CA SER A 210 4.40 -5.84 9.29
C SER A 210 3.55 -4.58 9.05
N ALA A 211 2.24 -4.72 8.89
CA ALA A 211 1.32 -3.60 8.75
C ALA A 211 1.23 -2.76 10.03
N ALA A 212 1.12 -3.40 11.19
CA ALA A 212 1.10 -2.73 12.49
C ALA A 212 2.43 -1.98 12.74
N TRP A 213 3.56 -2.64 12.50
CA TRP A 213 4.89 -2.03 12.58
C TRP A 213 5.03 -0.79 11.71
N MET A 214 4.69 -0.90 10.43
CA MET A 214 4.80 0.20 9.47
C MET A 214 3.89 1.37 9.84
N THR A 215 2.67 1.08 10.31
CA THR A 215 1.75 2.10 10.82
C THR A 215 2.36 2.81 12.02
N CYS A 216 2.87 2.07 13.02
CA CYS A 216 3.53 2.67 14.18
C CYS A 216 4.74 3.53 13.81
N LEU A 217 5.55 3.12 12.84
CA LEU A 217 6.68 3.91 12.35
C LEU A 217 6.26 5.18 11.61
N ALA A 218 5.15 5.14 10.89
CA ALA A 218 4.65 6.27 10.11
C ALA A 218 3.92 7.32 10.97
N THR A 219 3.44 6.95 12.16
CA THR A 219 2.71 7.84 13.07
C THR A 219 3.62 8.63 14.00
N SER A 220 3.15 9.81 14.43
CA SER A 220 3.90 10.67 15.36
C SER A 220 3.99 10.06 16.77
N GLU A 221 4.83 10.63 17.63
CA GLU A 221 4.95 10.20 19.02
C GLU A 221 3.66 10.46 19.80
N GLU A 222 2.95 11.54 19.51
CA GLU A 222 1.67 11.90 20.12
C GLU A 222 0.56 10.89 19.80
N VAL A 223 0.57 10.31 18.60
CA VAL A 223 -0.36 9.21 18.27
C VAL A 223 0.02 7.95 19.03
N ARG A 224 1.32 7.66 19.14
CA ARG A 224 1.81 6.45 19.81
C ARG A 224 1.58 6.50 21.32
N SER A 225 1.68 7.67 21.95
CA SER A 225 1.46 7.86 23.39
C SER A 225 0.00 7.63 23.84
N PHE A 226 -0.94 7.55 22.90
CA PHE A 226 -2.30 7.08 23.18
C PHE A 226 -2.34 5.60 23.61
N PHE A 227 -1.39 4.80 23.14
CA PHE A 227 -1.30 3.36 23.39
C PHE A 227 -0.30 3.05 24.51
N ASP A 228 -0.43 1.88 25.11
CA ASP A 228 0.52 1.47 26.16
C ASP A 228 1.91 1.27 25.54
N ASP A 229 2.94 1.81 26.19
CA ASP A 229 4.31 1.75 25.70
C ASP A 229 4.77 0.33 25.37
N ASP A 230 4.38 -0.67 26.16
CA ASP A 230 4.71 -2.08 25.90
C ASP A 230 4.11 -2.59 24.58
N VAL A 231 2.89 -2.17 24.23
CA VAL A 231 2.22 -2.55 22.97
C VAL A 231 2.97 -1.94 21.79
N VAL A 232 3.25 -0.63 21.85
CA VAL A 232 3.97 0.10 20.80
C VAL A 232 5.39 -0.44 20.66
N ASN A 233 6.12 -0.63 21.76
CA ASN A 233 7.48 -1.16 21.76
C ASN A 233 7.55 -2.60 21.21
N LYS A 234 6.55 -3.44 21.49
CA LYS A 234 6.44 -4.77 20.87
C LYS A 234 6.19 -4.67 19.37
N ALA A 235 5.31 -3.78 18.93
CA ALA A 235 5.01 -3.57 17.51
C ALA A 235 6.24 -3.05 16.75
N LEU A 236 6.98 -2.12 17.34
CA LEU A 236 8.21 -1.53 16.75
C LEU A 236 9.37 -2.51 16.64
N LYS A 237 9.36 -3.61 17.42
CA LYS A 237 10.34 -4.72 17.30
C LYS A 237 10.06 -5.64 16.11
N TRP A 238 8.86 -5.61 15.55
CA TRP A 238 8.59 -6.35 14.31
C TRP A 238 9.26 -5.65 13.14
N THR A 239 9.61 -6.40 12.11
CA THR A 239 10.30 -5.86 10.93
C THR A 239 9.82 -6.60 9.70
N LEU A 240 9.63 -5.87 8.60
CA LEU A 240 9.37 -6.46 7.30
C LEU A 240 10.67 -7.05 6.74
N GLY A 241 10.68 -8.38 6.50
CA GLY A 241 11.77 -9.09 5.82
C GLY A 241 13.17 -8.80 6.40
N GLN A 242 13.49 -9.34 7.59
CA GLN A 242 14.81 -9.15 8.24
C GLN A 242 15.99 -9.47 7.32
N GLU A 243 15.81 -10.41 6.40
CA GLU A 243 16.82 -10.83 5.41
C GLU A 243 17.06 -9.78 4.30
N ILE A 244 16.13 -8.85 4.09
CA ILE A 244 16.15 -7.88 2.99
C ILE A 244 16.38 -6.45 3.51
N ASN A 245 16.09 -6.17 4.77
CA ASN A 245 16.17 -4.84 5.38
C ASN A 245 17.39 -4.64 6.29
N HIS A 246 18.59 -5.00 5.82
CA HIS A 246 19.83 -4.89 6.62
C HIS A 246 20.09 -3.47 7.16
N ASP A 247 19.69 -2.44 6.42
CA ASP A 247 19.96 -1.04 6.76
C ASP A 247 18.77 -0.33 7.42
N GLY A 248 17.65 -1.02 7.66
CA GLY A 248 16.44 -0.43 8.23
C GLY A 248 15.67 0.53 7.29
N GLN A 249 16.13 0.69 6.04
CA GLN A 249 15.60 1.69 5.10
C GLN A 249 14.38 1.21 4.29
N LEU A 250 14.04 -0.07 4.33
CA LEU A 250 12.93 -0.63 3.55
C LEU A 250 11.58 -0.02 3.93
N CYS A 251 11.35 0.26 5.22
CA CYS A 251 10.13 0.94 5.64
C CYS A 251 10.02 2.34 5.04
N LYS A 252 11.12 3.10 5.07
CA LYS A 252 11.19 4.46 4.53
C LYS A 252 10.85 4.48 3.04
N LEU A 253 11.40 3.55 2.27
CA LEU A 253 11.04 3.36 0.86
C LEU A 253 9.56 3.01 0.69
N LEU A 254 9.03 2.08 1.50
CA LEU A 254 7.64 1.66 1.40
C LEU A 254 6.62 2.71 1.89
N THR A 255 7.06 3.69 2.67
CA THR A 255 6.25 4.85 3.07
C THR A 255 6.56 6.11 2.27
N GLY A 256 7.42 6.00 1.25
CA GLY A 256 7.71 7.07 0.29
C GLY A 256 8.68 8.16 0.75
N GLU A 257 9.48 7.92 1.78
CA GLU A 257 10.58 8.81 2.15
C GLU A 257 11.73 8.70 1.13
N GLU A 258 12.27 9.85 0.72
CA GLU A 258 13.43 9.92 -0.16
C GLU A 258 14.69 9.54 0.62
N LEU A 259 15.41 8.51 0.17
CA LEU A 259 16.70 8.13 0.74
C LEU A 259 17.81 9.02 0.16
N PRO A 260 18.78 9.48 0.99
CA PRO A 260 19.97 10.15 0.47
C PRO A 260 20.74 9.16 -0.41
N ILE A 261 20.80 9.44 -1.71
CA ILE A 261 21.35 8.57 -2.76
C ILE A 261 22.80 8.16 -2.39
N PRO A 262 23.11 6.86 -2.17
CA PRO A 262 24.49 6.41 -2.16
C PRO A 262 24.98 6.30 -3.61
N LYS A 263 26.05 7.04 -3.94
CA LYS A 263 26.83 6.79 -5.15
C LYS A 263 27.46 5.39 -5.05
N LYS A 264 26.83 4.41 -5.71
CA LYS A 264 27.18 2.99 -5.78
C LYS A 264 26.90 2.18 -4.51
N SER A 265 25.82 1.40 -4.51
CA SER A 265 25.95 -0.07 -4.51
C SER A 265 24.58 -0.70 -4.83
N LEU A 266 24.62 -1.80 -5.58
CA LEU A 266 23.50 -2.63 -6.01
C LEU A 266 22.51 -2.92 -4.85
N SER A 267 21.18 -2.85 -4.96
CA SER A 267 20.32 -3.09 -6.13
C SER A 267 18.84 -2.78 -5.83
N ILE A 268 18.41 -1.53 -6.01
CA ILE A 268 16.99 -1.20 -6.23
C ILE A 268 16.46 -1.99 -7.45
N SER A 269 17.35 -2.26 -8.40
CA SER A 269 17.19 -3.21 -9.50
C SER A 269 16.95 -4.67 -9.08
N LYS A 270 17.23 -5.12 -7.84
CA LYS A 270 16.83 -6.45 -7.35
C LYS A 270 15.43 -6.41 -6.77
N VAL A 271 15.03 -5.39 -6.00
CA VAL A 271 13.62 -5.24 -5.58
C VAL A 271 12.71 -5.10 -6.81
N TRP A 272 13.21 -4.44 -7.86
CA TRP A 272 12.58 -4.35 -9.17
C TRP A 272 12.69 -5.61 -10.02
N MET A 273 13.85 -6.27 -10.13
CA MET A 273 13.95 -7.56 -10.82
C MET A 273 13.14 -8.63 -10.08
N PHE A 274 12.94 -8.56 -8.76
CA PHE A 274 12.05 -9.46 -8.03
C PHE A 274 10.57 -9.09 -8.28
N SER A 275 10.21 -7.82 -8.29
CA SER A 275 8.83 -7.38 -8.65
C SER A 275 8.50 -7.64 -10.13
N ALA A 276 9.48 -7.57 -11.03
CA ALA A 276 9.36 -7.82 -12.46
C ALA A 276 9.54 -9.30 -12.86
N ALA A 277 10.35 -10.08 -12.13
CA ALA A 277 10.50 -11.53 -12.33
C ALA A 277 9.38 -12.35 -11.66
N LEU A 278 8.58 -11.74 -10.78
CA LEU A 278 7.43 -12.39 -10.12
C LEU A 278 6.09 -12.19 -10.83
N GLY A 279 6.09 -11.88 -12.13
CA GLY A 279 5.00 -12.32 -13.00
C GLY A 279 5.25 -13.80 -13.31
N PRO A 280 4.66 -14.79 -12.62
CA PRO A 280 4.96 -16.20 -12.84
C PRO A 280 4.43 -16.69 -14.20
N ALA A 281 3.81 -15.80 -15.00
CA ALA A 281 3.19 -16.10 -16.28
C ALA A 281 4.18 -16.36 -17.43
N PHE A 282 5.49 -16.40 -17.20
CA PHE A 282 6.47 -16.79 -18.21
C PHE A 282 7.17 -18.13 -17.96
N TYR A 283 6.79 -18.89 -16.93
CA TYR A 283 7.34 -20.23 -16.67
C TYR A 283 6.41 -21.40 -17.03
N TYR A 284 5.22 -21.14 -17.56
CA TYR A 284 4.27 -22.18 -18.02
C TYR A 284 3.63 -21.84 -19.38
N CYS A 285 4.46 -21.44 -20.35
CA CYS A 285 4.20 -21.61 -21.79
C CYS A 285 5.31 -22.49 -22.36
#